data_AF-A0A1M5W0G2-F1
#
_entry.id   AF-A0A1M5W0G2-F1
#
_cell.length_a   1.000
_cell.length_b   1.000
_cell.length_c   1.000
_cell.angle_alpha   90.00
_cell.angle_beta   90.00
_cell.angle_gamma   90.00
#
_symmetry.space_group_name_H-M   'P 1'
#
loop_
_entity.id
_entity.type
_entity.pdbx_description
1 polymer ?
#
loop_
_entity_poly.entity_id
_entity_poly.type
_entity_poly.pdbx_seq_one_letter_code
_entity_poly.pdbx_strand_id
1 'polypeptide(L)' 'MKSSIKIIVLVLYFFTFNYLTSVFEIPRNIYFIIFGFPIMLSGMLTIMYIFRDKK' A
#
# COMPACT_ATOMS: atom_id res chain seq x y z
N MET A 1 -11.18 -2.76 17.62
CA MET A 1 -10.65 -3.86 16.79
C MET A 1 -10.57 -3.57 15.29
N LYS A 2 -11.65 -3.11 14.63
CA LYS A 2 -11.65 -2.89 13.16
C LYS A 2 -10.61 -1.86 12.66
N SER A 3 -10.37 -0.77 13.40
CA SER A 3 -9.31 0.22 13.05
C SER A 3 -7.90 -0.35 13.13
N SER A 4 -7.60 -1.17 14.14
CA SER A 4 -6.27 -1.78 14.30
C SER A 4 -5.95 -2.73 13.13
N ILE A 5 -6.94 -3.50 12.68
CA ILE A 5 -6.80 -4.38 11.50
C ILE A 5 -6.53 -3.54 10.24
N LYS A 6 -7.24 -2.43 10.05
CA LYS A 6 -7.01 -1.51 8.92
C LYS A 6 -5.58 -0.98 8.90
N ILE A 7 -5.04 -0.61 10.07
CA ILE A 7 -3.66 -0.13 10.21
C ILE A 7 -2.66 -1.25 9.89
N ILE A 8 -2.87 -2.46 10.41
CA ILE A 8 -2.00 -3.62 10.14
C ILE A 8 -1.94 -3.92 8.63
N VAL A 9 -3.10 -3.95 7.96
CA VAL A 9 -3.18 -4.19 6.51
C VAL A 9 -2.44 -3.11 5.72
N LEU A 10 -2.57 -1.84 6.15
CA LEU A 10 -1.89 -0.71 5.50
C LEU A 10 -0.37 -0.82 5.68
N VAL A 11 0.10 -1.17 6.88
CA VAL A 11 1.54 -1.36 7.18
C VAL A 11 2.13 -2.51 6.35
N LEU A 12 1.45 -3.66 6.29
CA LEU A 12 1.89 -4.80 5.49
C LEU A 12 1.98 -4.44 4.01
N TYR A 13 1.00 -3.70 3.50
CA TYR A 13 0.98 -3.24 2.12
C TYR A 13 2.18 -2.33 1.78
N PHE A 14 2.47 -1.35 2.64
CA PHE A 14 3.64 -0.48 2.50
C PHE A 14 4.96 -1.25 2.59
N PHE A 15 5.03 -2.26 3.45
CA PHE A 15 6.20 -3.12 3.59
C PHE A 15 6.45 -3.92 2.30
N THR A 16 5.43 -4.58 1.75
CA THR A 16 5.54 -5.32 0.48
C THR A 16 5.99 -4.43 -0.67
N PHE A 17 5.49 -3.19 -0.73
CA PHE A 17 5.87 -2.24 -1.76
C PHE A 17 7.36 -1.84 -1.67
N ASN A 18 7.84 -1.56 -0.46
CA ASN A 18 9.26 -1.27 -0.22
C ASN A 18 10.15 -2.49 -0.47
N TYR A 19 9.66 -3.69 -0.14
CA TYR A 19 10.40 -4.93 -0.40
C TYR A 19 10.55 -5.19 -1.90
N LEU A 20 9.49 -5.06 -2.70
CA LEU A 20 9.58 -5.22 -4.16
C LEU A 20 10.59 -4.24 -4.77
N THR A 21 10.54 -2.97 -4.38
CA THR A 21 11.50 -1.97 -4.91
C THR A 21 12.95 -2.29 -4.53
N SER A 22 13.19 -2.96 -3.40
CA SER A 22 14.51 -3.44 -3.01
C SER A 22 14.96 -4.68 -3.79
N VAL A 23 14.06 -5.62 -4.08
CA VAL A 23 14.38 -6.88 -4.78
C VAL A 23 14.70 -6.63 -6.25
N PHE A 24 13.97 -5.72 -6.91
CA PHE A 24 14.18 -5.46 -8.33
C PHE A 24 15.31 -4.46 -8.63
N GLU A 25 16.04 -3.97 -7.60
CA GLU A 25 17.15 -2.99 -7.71
C GLU A 25 16.82 -1.73 -8.54
N ILE A 26 15.53 -1.41 -8.67
CA ILE A 26 15.07 -0.34 -9.55
C ILE A 26 15.29 1.00 -8.83
N PRO A 27 15.83 2.03 -9.51
CA PRO A 27 15.96 3.37 -8.94
C PRO A 27 14.62 3.83 -8.36
N ARG A 28 14.57 3.91 -7.01
CA ARG A 28 13.34 4.13 -6.23
C ARG A 28 12.52 5.29 -6.76
N ASN A 29 13.17 6.35 -7.23
CA ASN A 29 12.50 7.59 -7.61
C ASN A 29 11.57 7.40 -8.83
N ILE A 30 11.98 6.66 -9.86
CA ILE A 30 11.21 6.53 -11.09
C ILE A 30 10.11 5.48 -10.92
N TYR A 31 10.43 4.34 -10.32
CA TYR A 31 9.43 3.28 -10.10
C TYR A 31 8.39 3.67 -9.05
N PHE A 32 8.77 4.45 -8.04
CA PHE A 32 7.82 4.97 -7.06
C PHE A 32 6.83 5.93 -7.69
N ILE A 33 7.22 6.74 -8.69
CA ILE A 33 6.28 7.64 -9.37
C ILE A 33 5.37 6.85 -10.33
N ILE A 34 5.93 5.94 -11.14
CA ILE A 34 5.18 5.25 -12.20
C ILE A 34 4.29 4.13 -11.64
N PHE A 35 4.81 3.34 -10.70
CA PHE A 35 4.11 2.18 -10.17
C PHE A 35 3.75 2.37 -8.72
N GLY A 36 4.64 2.93 -7.90
CA GLY A 36 4.41 3.02 -6.46
C GLY A 36 3.30 3.94 -6.03
N PHE A 37 3.21 5.12 -6.62
CA PHE A 37 2.19 6.08 -6.28
C PHE A 37 0.80 5.59 -6.71
N PRO A 38 0.58 5.08 -7.94
CA PRO A 38 -0.70 4.50 -8.33
C PRO A 38 -1.09 3.27 -7.50
N ILE A 39 -0.14 2.37 -7.22
CA ILE A 39 -0.35 1.18 -6.39
C ILE A 39 -0.73 1.62 -4.97
N MET A 40 0.05 2.51 -4.35
CA MET A 40 -0.22 3.06 -3.02
C MET A 40 -1.59 3.73 -2.90
N LEU A 41 -1.97 4.57 -3.87
CA LEU A 41 -3.27 5.22 -3.91
C LEU A 41 -4.41 4.21 -4.08
N SER A 42 -4.30 3.28 -5.02
CA SER A 42 -5.32 2.27 -5.28
C SER A 42 -5.48 1.30 -4.10
N GLY A 43 -4.38 0.88 -3.46
CA GLY A 43 -4.38 0.07 -2.25
C GLY A 43 -5.06 0.79 -1.10
N MET A 44 -4.73 2.06 -0.86
CA MET A 44 -5.36 2.87 0.17
C MET A 44 -6.86 3.05 -0.06
N LEU A 45 -7.29 3.36 -1.29
CA LEU A 45 -8.70 3.48 -1.65
C LEU A 45 -9.45 2.15 -1.50
N THR A 46 -8.84 1.03 -1.91
CA THR A 46 -9.43 -0.31 -1.78
C THR A 46 -9.62 -0.69 -0.31
N ILE A 47 -8.61 -0.43 0.53
CA ILE A 47 -8.72 -0.64 1.98
C ILE A 47 -9.80 0.30 2.57
N MET A 48 -9.88 1.56 2.14
CA MET A 48 -10.94 2.45 2.61
C MET A 48 -12.33 1.94 2.21
N TYR A 49 -12.48 1.44 0.98
CA TYR A 49 -13.72 0.89 0.45
C TYR A 49 -14.15 -0.38 1.18
N ILE A 50 -13.26 -1.38 1.31
CA ILE A 50 -13.56 -2.65 2.01
C ILE A 50 -14.01 -2.42 3.45
N PHE A 51 -13.44 -1.40 4.11
CA PHE A 51 -13.77 -1.06 5.49
C PHE A 51 -14.82 0.07 5.61
N ARG A 52 -15.43 0.52 4.51
CA ARG A 52 -16.41 1.63 4.47
C ARG A 52 -17.74 1.23 5.12
N ASP A 53 -18.27 0.06 4.79
CA ASP A 53 -19.57 -0.44 5.26
C ASP A 53 -19.50 -1.20 6.59
N LYS A 54 -18.33 -1.27 7.22
CA LYS A 54 -18.17 -1.90 8.54
C LYS A 54 -18.28 -0.92 9.72
N LYS A 55 -18.78 0.29 9.49
CA LYS A 55 -19.11 1.28 10.54
C LYS A 55 -20.40 0.91 11.25
#